data_AF-A0A0K0FVX7-F1
#
_entry.id   AF-A0A0K0FVX7-F1
#
_cell.length_a   1.000
_cell.length_b   1.000
_cell.length_c   1.000
_cell.angle_alpha   90.00
_cell.angle_beta   90.00
_cell.angle_gamma   90.00
#
_symmetry.space_group_name_H-M   'P 1'
#
loop_
_entity.id
_entity.type
_entity.pdbx_description
1 polymer ?
#
loop_
_entity_poly.entity_id
_entity_poly.type
_entity_poly.pdbx_seq_one_letter_code
_entity_poly.pdbx_strand_id
1 'polypeptide(L)'
;MNCFYFIISFVCVICSDFYTGNGTEHVLYSTKCGHLIGKSCLEKWTRRNTNQSEFYSPLCRELLLGSDCHPIYDIPEEVGLYFILVIKNEILLLSRK
;
A
#
# COMPACT_ATOMS: atom_id res chain seq x y z
N MET A 1 1.88 7.00 -24.32
CA MET A 1 2.55 5.86 -23.66
C MET A 1 1.81 5.59 -22.35
N ASN A 2 1.35 4.35 -22.21
CA ASN A 2 0.36 3.89 -21.24
C ASN A 2 1.01 3.63 -19.87
N CYS A 3 0.55 4.34 -18.83
CA CYS A 3 0.72 3.95 -17.43
C CYS A 3 -0.56 4.26 -16.62
N PHE A 4 -1.73 3.98 -17.20
CA PHE A 4 -3.01 3.97 -16.49
C PHE A 4 -3.43 2.54 -16.20
N TYR A 5 -2.75 1.88 -15.26
CA TYR A 5 -3.32 0.77 -14.48
C TYR A 5 -2.54 0.69 -13.18
N PHE A 6 -2.72 1.73 -12.36
CA PHE A 6 -2.43 1.64 -10.93
C PHE A 6 -3.41 0.60 -10.38
N ILE A 7 -3.01 -0.66 -10.28
CA ILE A 7 -3.74 -1.60 -9.44
C ILE A 7 -3.52 -1.08 -8.02
N ILE A 8 -4.45 -0.25 -7.54
CA ILE A 8 -4.53 0.14 -6.13
C ILE A 8 -4.86 -1.14 -5.37
N SER A 9 -3.83 -1.86 -4.96
CA SER A 9 -3.97 -2.93 -3.99
C SER A 9 -4.27 -2.29 -2.64
N PHE A 10 -5.45 -2.56 -2.08
CA PHE A 10 -5.84 -2.13 -0.72
C PHE A 10 -5.24 -3.02 0.38
N VAL A 11 -4.38 -3.96 -0.01
CA VAL A 11 -3.55 -4.74 0.91
C VAL A 11 -2.10 -4.32 0.77
N CYS A 12 -1.43 -4.21 1.91
CA CYS A 12 -0.04 -3.85 2.01
C CYS A 12 0.83 -4.88 1.30
N VAL A 13 1.66 -4.46 0.35
CA VAL A 13 2.55 -5.37 -0.40
C VAL A 13 3.55 -6.14 0.49
N ILE A 14 3.82 -5.66 1.70
CA ILE A 14 4.81 -6.26 2.60
C ILE A 14 4.19 -7.37 3.46
N CYS A 15 2.99 -7.17 4.02
CA CYS A 15 2.35 -8.13 4.92
C CYS A 15 1.07 -8.76 4.38
N SER A 16 0.57 -8.30 3.24
CA SER A 16 -0.71 -8.70 2.63
C SER A 16 -1.96 -8.40 3.48
N ASP A 17 -1.83 -7.62 4.55
CA ASP A 17 -2.96 -7.17 5.37
C ASP A 17 -3.62 -5.90 4.80
N PHE A 18 -4.89 -5.68 5.15
CA PHE A 18 -5.61 -4.45 4.82
C PHE A 18 -5.04 -3.24 5.56
N TYR A 19 -5.08 -2.08 4.90
CA TYR A 19 -4.76 -0.82 5.55
C TYR A 19 -5.80 -0.45 6.61
N THR A 20 -5.34 0.15 7.69
CA THR A 20 -6.18 0.60 8.79
C THR A 20 -6.42 2.11 8.72
N GLY A 21 -7.44 2.60 9.44
CA GLY A 21 -7.84 4.00 9.40
C GLY A 21 -6.78 4.99 9.92
N ASN A 22 -7.03 6.28 9.74
CA ASN A 22 -6.10 7.34 10.16
C ASN A 22 -5.73 7.21 11.64
N GLY A 23 -4.48 7.51 11.99
CA GLY A 23 -3.98 7.46 13.37
C GLY A 23 -3.60 6.07 13.90
N THR A 24 -3.79 5.02 13.10
CA THR A 24 -3.40 3.65 13.46
C THR A 24 -1.98 3.29 12.98
N GLU A 25 -1.44 2.18 13.47
CA GLU A 25 -0.09 1.73 13.09
C GLU A 25 0.04 1.30 11.63
N HIS A 26 -1.03 0.80 11.00
CA HIS A 26 -1.02 0.25 9.64
C HIS A 26 -1.77 1.14 8.63
N VAL A 27 -1.75 2.45 8.88
CA VAL A 27 -2.33 3.46 7.99
C VAL A 27 -1.60 3.48 6.63
N LEU A 28 -2.34 3.85 5.59
CA LEU A 28 -1.85 3.93 4.21
C LEU A 28 -0.80 5.02 4.03
N TYR A 29 0.35 4.65 3.50
CA TYR A 29 1.39 5.58 3.02
C TYR A 29 1.61 5.39 1.52
N SER A 30 1.83 6.50 0.82
CA SER A 30 2.37 6.51 -0.54
C SER A 30 3.85 6.83 -0.52
N THR A 31 4.59 6.14 -1.37
CA THR A 31 5.99 6.45 -1.70
C THR A 31 6.05 7.45 -2.86
N LYS A 32 7.20 8.13 -3.06
CA LYS A 32 7.37 9.01 -4.25
C LYS A 32 7.19 8.29 -5.58
N CYS A 33 7.45 6.98 -5.62
CA CYS A 33 7.22 6.12 -6.79
C CYS A 33 5.76 5.66 -6.92
N GLY A 34 4.87 6.19 -6.09
CA GLY A 34 3.42 5.97 -6.07
C GLY A 34 2.97 4.72 -5.31
N HIS A 35 3.86 3.76 -5.05
CA HIS A 35 3.46 2.51 -4.42
C HIS A 35 2.96 2.69 -2.99
N LEU A 36 1.96 1.88 -2.64
CA LEU A 36 1.24 1.93 -1.38
C LEU A 36 1.78 0.91 -0.37
N ILE A 37 2.10 1.37 0.84
CA ILE A 37 2.68 0.54 1.91
C ILE A 37 2.07 0.96 3.25
N GLY A 38 1.80 0.00 4.14
CA GLY A 38 1.32 0.32 5.49
C GLY A 38 2.44 0.89 6.35
N LYS A 39 2.17 1.94 7.13
CA LYS A 39 3.17 2.67 7.91
C LYS A 39 4.08 1.76 8.76
N SER A 40 3.50 0.86 9.56
CA SER A 40 4.28 -0.06 10.40
C SER A 40 5.17 -1.01 9.60
N CYS A 41 4.73 -1.41 8.40
CA CYS A 41 5.54 -2.22 7.50
C CYS A 41 6.67 -1.42 6.87
N LEU A 42 6.40 -0.18 6.46
CA LEU A 42 7.40 0.74 5.92
C LEU A 42 8.53 1.02 6.94
N GLU A 43 8.16 1.30 8.19
CA GLU A 43 9.13 1.52 9.27
C GLU A 43 9.97 0.26 9.56
N LYS A 44 9.33 -0.92 9.62
CA LYS A 44 10.04 -2.21 9.76
C LYS A 44 10.98 -2.47 8.58
N TRP A 45 10.57 -2.12 7.36
CA TRP A 45 11.37 -2.29 6.14
C TRP A 45 12.61 -1.40 6.14
N THR A 46 12.43 -0.13 6.50
CA THR A 46 13.53 0.84 6.59
C THR A 46 14.55 0.41 7.64
N ARG A 47 14.10 0.01 8.84
CA ARG A 47 14.98 -0.46 9.93
C ARG A 47 15.80 -1.71 9.59
N ARG A 48 15.32 -2.55 8.67
CA ARG A 48 16.01 -3.79 8.29
C ARG A 48 17.15 -3.56 7.30
N ASN A 49 17.08 -2.48 6.51
CA ASN A 49 17.95 -2.35 5.35
C ASN A 49 19.24 -1.57 5.62
N THR A 50 19.31 -0.60 6.53
CA THR A 50 20.58 0.00 7.04
C THR A 50 20.31 0.92 8.25
N ASN A 51 21.36 1.44 8.89
CA ASN A 51 21.30 2.63 9.79
C ASN A 51 21.02 3.95 9.03
N GLN A 52 20.82 3.90 7.71
CA GLN A 52 20.52 5.06 6.87
C GLN A 52 19.03 5.11 6.58
N SER A 53 18.50 6.31 6.38
CA SER A 53 17.10 6.57 6.05
C SER A 53 16.69 6.09 4.64
N GLU A 54 17.55 5.33 3.96
CA GLU A 54 17.42 4.88 2.58
C GLU A 54 16.99 3.41 2.50
N PHE A 55 16.06 3.11 1.59
CA PHE A 55 15.61 1.75 1.31
C PHE A 55 15.13 1.63 -0.13
N TYR A 56 15.10 0.41 -0.66
CA TYR A 56 14.53 0.14 -1.98
C TYR A 56 13.06 -0.25 -1.88
N SER A 57 12.22 0.29 -2.77
CA SER A 57 10.84 -0.13 -2.93
C SER A 57 10.77 -1.63 -3.29
N PRO A 58 9.93 -2.44 -2.63
CA PRO A 58 9.79 -3.86 -2.96
C PRO A 58 9.15 -4.10 -4.34
N LEU A 59 8.48 -3.10 -4.92
CA LEU A 59 7.71 -3.23 -6.17
C LEU A 59 8.52 -2.82 -7.40
N CYS A 60 9.14 -1.63 -7.39
CA CYS A 60 9.87 -1.09 -8.53
C CYS A 60 11.38 -0.99 -8.33
N ARG A 61 11.89 -1.33 -7.14
CA ARG A 61 13.31 -1.21 -6.77
C ARG A 61 13.87 0.21 -6.92
N GLU A 62 13.02 1.22 -6.86
CA GLU A 62 13.46 2.61 -6.78
C GLU A 62 14.02 2.90 -5.38
N LEU A 63 15.09 3.68 -5.31
CA LEU A 63 15.70 4.11 -4.05
C LEU A 63 14.85 5.22 -3.42
N LEU A 64 14.44 5.00 -2.17
CA LEU A 64 13.54 5.84 -1.41
C LEU A 64 14.18 6.28 -0.09
N LEU A 65 13.88 7.51 0.32
CA LEU A 65 14.10 7.97 1.68
C LEU A 65 12.83 7.80 2.51
N GLY A 66 12.96 7.65 3.83
CA GLY A 66 11.81 7.72 4.74
C GLY A 66 10.99 9.02 4.58
N SER A 67 11.66 10.12 4.23
CA SER A 67 11.03 11.41 3.90
C SER A 67 10.32 11.44 2.54
N ASP A 68 10.58 10.48 1.66
CA ASP A 68 9.90 10.33 0.36
C ASP A 68 8.55 9.62 0.49
N CYS A 69 8.13 9.32 1.72
CA CYS A 69 6.91 8.61 2.03
C CYS A 69 5.97 9.50 2.83
N HIS A 70 4.72 9.60 2.40
CA HIS A 70 3.72 10.41 3.07
C HIS A 70 2.44 9.62 3.31
N PRO A 71 1.73 9.88 4.42
CA PRO A 71 0.42 9.30 4.64
C PRO A 71 -0.56 9.77 3.56
N ILE A 72 -1.51 8.90 3.22
CA ILE A 72 -2.73 9.28 2.51
C ILE A 72 -3.84 9.34 3.54
N TYR A 73 -4.53 10.48 3.57
CA TYR A 73 -5.70 10.69 4.41
C TYR A 73 -6.97 10.71 3.56
N ASP A 74 -8.11 10.54 4.22
CA ASP A 74 -9.44 10.84 3.69
C ASP A 74 -9.76 10.14 2.37
N ILE A 75 -9.37 8.86 2.25
CA ILE A 75 -9.84 8.01 1.17
C ILE A 75 -11.37 7.92 1.30
N PRO A 76 -12.15 8.36 0.30
CA PRO A 76 -13.60 8.35 0.40
C PRO A 76 -14.10 6.93 0.68
N GLU A 77 -15.04 6.81 1.60
CA GLU A 77 -15.60 5.52 2.02
C GLU A 77 -16.18 4.76 0.81
N GLU A 78 -16.72 5.49 -0.17
CA GLU A 78 -17.25 4.98 -1.43
C GLU A 78 -16.18 4.31 -2.29
N VAL A 79 -14.95 4.84 -2.29
CA VAL A 79 -13.81 4.23 -2.98
C VAL A 79 -13.48 2.91 -2.27
N GLY A 80 -13.35 2.92 -0.94
CA GLY A 80 -13.10 1.68 -0.18
C GLY A 80 -14.19 0.61 -0.36
N LEU A 81 -15.46 1.00 -0.30
CA LEU A 81 -16.60 0.10 -0.43
C LEU A 81 -16.77 -0.47 -1.84
N TYR A 82 -16.58 0.34 -2.87
CA TYR A 82 -16.65 -0.11 -4.26
C TYR A 82 -15.60 -1.20 -4.53
N PHE A 83 -14.39 -1.04 -4.01
CA PHE A 83 -13.33 -2.05 -4.17
C PHE A 83 -13.53 -3.29 -3.30
N ILE A 84 -14.03 -3.18 -2.06
CA ILE A 84 -14.42 -4.35 -1.24
C ILE A 84 -15.51 -5.16 -1.96
N LEU A 85 -16.48 -4.50 -2.59
CA LEU A 85 -17.53 -5.17 -3.35
C LEU A 85 -16.95 -5.92 -4.55
N VAL A 86 -15.98 -5.34 -5.26
CA VAL A 86 -15.28 -5.99 -6.38
C VAL A 86 -14.50 -7.21 -5.91
N ILE A 87 -13.69 -7.09 -4.85
CA ILE A 87 -12.90 -8.20 -4.32
C ILE A 87 -13.80 -9.33 -3.80
N LYS A 88 -14.90 -9.00 -3.10
CA LYS A 88 -15.90 -10.00 -2.67
C LYS A 88 -16.52 -10.74 -3.86
N ASN A 89 -16.85 -10.03 -4.94
CA ASN A 89 -17.38 -10.65 -6.15
C ASN A 89 -16.35 -11.55 -6.84
N GLU A 90 -15.08 -11.15 -6.93
CA GLU A 90 -14.03 -12.00 -7.51
C GLU A 90 -13.78 -13.27 -6.69
N ILE A 91 -13.73 -13.16 -5.35
CA ILE A 91 -13.62 -14.33 -4.46
C ILE A 91 -14.84 -15.25 -4.61
N LEU A 92 -16.06 -14.68 -4.67
CA LEU A 92 -17.29 -15.45 -4.87
C LEU A 92 -17.31 -16.19 -6.21
N LEU A 93 -16.79 -15.55 -7.27
CA LEU A 93 -16.67 -16.15 -8.60
C LEU A 93 -15.63 -17.28 -8.62
N LEU A 94 -14.53 -17.13 -7.87
CA LEU A 94 -13.50 -18.17 -7.74
C LEU A 94 -13.94 -19.35 -6.88
N SER A 95 -14.83 -19.13 -5.91
CA SER A 95 -15.38 -20.20 -5.04
C SER A 95 -16.60 -20.92 -5.64
N ARG A 96 -17.03 -20.53 -6.85
CA ARG A 96 -18.06 -21.22 -7.65
C ARG A 96 -17.49 -22.12 -8.75
N LYS A 97 -16.16 -22.27 -8.83
CA LYS A 97 -15.48 -23.29 -9.63
C LYS A 97 -15.12 -24.47 -8.74
#